data_AF-A0A173FE43-F1
#
_entry.id   AF-A0A173FE43-F1
#
_cell.length_a   1.000
_cell.length_b   1.000
_cell.length_c   1.000
_cell.angle_alpha   90.00
_cell.angle_beta   90.00
_cell.angle_gamma   90.00
#
_symmetry.space_group_name_H-M   'P 1'
#
loop_
_entity.id
_entity.type
_entity.pdbx_description
1 polymer ?
#
loop_
_entity_poly.entity_id
_entity_poly.type
_entity_poly.pdbx_seq_one_letter_code
_entity_poly.pdbx_strand_id
1 'polypeptide(L)' 'KYKAEDEVQRERVSAKNALESYAFNMKSAVEDEGLKGKISEADKKKVLDKCQEVISWLDANTLAEKDEFEHKRK' A
#
# COMPACT_ATOMS: atom_id res chain seq x y z
N LYS A 1 -31.15 -2.59 5.32
CA LYS A 1 -30.15 -2.97 6.34
C LYS A 1 -28.86 -3.43 5.68
N TYR A 2 -28.87 -4.47 4.84
CA TYR A 2 -27.68 -4.98 4.14
C TYR A 2 -26.90 -3.98 3.27
N LYS A 3 -27.58 -3.07 2.55
CA LYS A 3 -26.92 -2.14 1.62
C LYS A 3 -25.82 -1.27 2.25
N ALA A 4 -26.02 -0.78 3.49
CA ALA A 4 -25.04 0.07 4.15
C ALA A 4 -23.81 -0.74 4.63
N GLU A 5 -24.04 -1.96 5.13
CA GLU A 5 -22.97 -2.87 5.53
C GLU A 5 -22.14 -3.34 4.32
N ASP A 6 -22.81 -3.64 3.19
CA ASP A 6 -22.15 -3.96 1.91
C ASP A 6 -21.30 -2.80 1.39
N GLU A 7 -21.77 -1.56 1.55
CA GLU A 7 -21.04 -0.35 1.13
C GLU A 7 -19.80 -0.13 1.99
N VAL A 8 -19.91 -0.26 3.32
CA VAL A 8 -18.76 -0.19 4.23
C VAL A 8 -17.71 -1.25 3.91
N GLN A 9 -18.11 -2.50 3.67
CA GLN A 9 -17.16 -3.56 3.31
C GLN A 9 -16.50 -3.30 1.95
N ARG A 10 -17.25 -2.79 0.97
CA ARG A 10 -16.71 -2.43 -0.34
C ARG A 10 -15.68 -1.31 -0.24
N GLU A 11 -15.97 -0.26 0.51
CA GLU A 11 -15.05 0.86 0.73
C GLU A 11 -13.77 0.40 1.42
N ARG A 12 -13.90 -0.45 2.44
CA ARG A 12 -12.77 -1.05 3.17
C ARG A 12 -11.86 -1.86 2.24
N VAL A 13 -12.44 -2.72 1.41
CA VAL A 13 -11.69 -3.50 0.40
C VAL A 13 -11.04 -2.59 -0.64
N SER A 14 -11.75 -1.56 -1.11
CA SER A 14 -11.20 -0.58 -2.06
C SER A 14 -10.01 0.19 -1.47
N ALA A 15 -10.09 0.60 -0.20
CA ALA A 15 -9.00 1.29 0.50
C ALA A 15 -7.77 0.38 0.66
N LYS A 16 -7.98 -0.89 1.05
CA LYS A 16 -6.92 -1.90 1.09
C LYS A 16 -6.24 -2.05 -0.27
N ASN A 17 -7.03 -2.31 -1.33
CA ASN A 17 -6.50 -2.55 -2.67
C ASN A 17 -5.74 -1.32 -3.22
N ALA A 18 -6.20 -0.11 -2.89
CA ALA A 18 -5.52 1.12 -3.27
C ALA A 18 -4.14 1.25 -2.59
N LEU A 19 -4.05 0.95 -1.29
CA LEU A 19 -2.78 0.99 -0.56
C LEU A 19 -1.81 -0.10 -1.05
N GLU A 20 -2.31 -1.31 -1.28
CA GLU A 20 -1.54 -2.43 -1.82
C GLU A 20 -1.00 -2.10 -3.22
N SER A 21 -1.86 -1.62 -4.12
CA SER A 21 -1.48 -1.23 -5.47
C SER A 21 -0.44 -0.11 -5.47
N TYR A 22 -0.58 0.87 -4.57
CA TYR A 22 0.40 1.95 -4.43
C TYR A 22 1.78 1.42 -3.99
N ALA A 23 1.83 0.54 -2.98
CA ALA A 23 3.07 -0.06 -2.50
C ALA A 23 3.77 -0.88 -3.60
N PHE A 24 3.02 -1.68 -4.36
CA PHE A 24 3.55 -2.44 -5.49
C PHE A 24 4.05 -1.54 -6.62
N ASN A 25 3.27 -0.53 -7.02
CA ASN A 25 3.68 0.41 -8.06
C ASN A 25 4.96 1.16 -7.68
N MET A 26 5.09 1.60 -6.43
CA MET A 26 6.30 2.25 -5.92
C MET A 26 7.51 1.32 -5.94
N LYS A 27 7.31 0.05 -5.54
CA LYS A 27 8.36 -0.98 -5.61
C LYS A 27 8.84 -1.19 -7.05
N SER A 28 7.91 -1.38 -7.99
CA SER A 28 8.24 -1.54 -9.40
C SER A 28 8.93 -0.31 -9.99
N ALA A 29 8.51 0.90 -9.61
CA ALA A 29 9.14 2.13 -10.07
C ALA A 29 10.61 2.23 -9.61
N VAL A 30 10.93 1.95 -8.34
CA VAL A 30 12.33 2.03 -7.87
C VAL A 30 13.21 0.86 -8.34
N GLU A 31 12.59 -0.22 -8.80
CA GLU A 31 13.26 -1.35 -9.44
C GLU A 31 13.49 -1.13 -10.95
N ASP A 32 12.76 -0.19 -11.56
CA ASP A 32 12.86 0.14 -12.98
C ASP A 32 14.27 0.58 -13.40
N GLU A 33 14.73 0.07 -14.54
CA GLU A 33 16.07 0.35 -15.05
C GLU A 33 16.25 1.81 -15.47
N GLY A 34 15.18 2.52 -15.83
CA GLY A 34 15.19 3.95 -16.13
C GLY A 34 15.38 4.83 -14.90
N LEU A 35 15.18 4.29 -13.69
CA LEU A 35 15.47 4.94 -12.41
C LEU A 35 16.77 4.45 -11.77
N LYS A 36 17.37 3.34 -12.24
CA LYS A 36 18.73 2.94 -11.84
C LYS A 36 19.72 4.08 -12.12
N GLY A 37 20.48 4.47 -11.09
CA GLY A 37 21.46 5.56 -11.16
C GLY A 37 20.88 6.97 -11.03
N LYS A 38 19.55 7.16 -11.04
CA LYS A 38 18.89 8.45 -10.73
C LYS A 38 18.48 8.57 -9.27
N ILE A 39 18.32 7.44 -8.60
CA ILE A 39 18.08 7.34 -7.15
C ILE A 39 19.29 6.72 -6.48
N SER A 40 19.63 7.18 -5.28
CA SER A 40 20.69 6.57 -4.48
C SER A 40 20.29 5.16 -4.05
N GLU A 41 21.26 4.25 -3.86
CA GLU A 41 20.95 2.91 -3.36
C GLU A 41 20.31 2.96 -1.96
N ALA A 42 20.69 3.96 -1.15
CA ALA A 42 20.12 4.18 0.17
C ALA A 42 18.63 4.55 0.09
N ASP A 43 18.26 5.48 -0.80
CA ASP A 43 16.86 5.90 -0.98
C ASP A 43 16.03 4.78 -1.60
N LYS A 44 16.60 4.07 -2.59
CA LYS A 44 15.96 2.88 -3.17
C LYS A 44 15.66 1.85 -2.09
N LYS A 45 16.64 1.51 -1.25
CA LYS A 45 16.46 0.56 -0.15
C LYS A 45 15.39 1.06 0.83
N LYS A 46 15.41 2.34 1.19
CA LYS A 46 14.41 2.94 2.09
C LYS A 46 12.98 2.82 1.55
N VAL A 47 12.79 3.06 0.24
CA VAL A 47 11.47 2.91 -0.41
C VAL A 47 11.05 1.45 -0.41
N LEU A 48 11.94 0.52 -0.80
CA LEU A 48 11.66 -0.91 -0.81
C LEU A 48 11.29 -1.44 0.58
N ASP A 49 12.07 -1.08 1.60
CA ASP A 49 11.82 -1.47 3.00
C ASP A 49 10.45 -0.95 3.46
N LYS A 50 10.08 0.30 3.08
CA LYS A 50 8.79 0.87 3.45
C LYS A 50 7.61 0.23 2.71
N CYS A 51 7.75 -0.06 1.42
CA CYS A 51 6.74 -0.81 0.66
C CYS A 51 6.52 -2.20 1.26
N GLN A 52 7.60 -2.88 1.67
CA GLN A 52 7.51 -4.20 2.29
C GLN A 52 6.83 -4.14 3.66
N GLU A 53 7.14 -3.12 4.48
CA GLU A 53 6.45 -2.89 5.77
C GLU A 53 4.94 -2.68 5.58
N VAL A 54 4.55 -1.91 4.57
CA VAL A 54 3.13 -1.65 4.26
C VAL A 54 2.42 -2.95 3.82
N ILE A 55 3.04 -3.73 2.93
CA ILE A 55 2.46 -5.01 2.46
C ILE A 55 2.31 -5.98 3.64
N SER A 56 3.35 -6.15 4.45
CA SER A 56 3.27 -7.01 5.64
C SER A 56 2.23 -6.53 6.66
N TRP A 57 2.05 -5.22 6.79
CA TRP A 57 0.97 -4.67 7.62
C TRP A 57 -0.41 -4.98 7.02
N LEU A 58 -0.60 -4.84 5.70
CA LEU A 58 -1.85 -5.19 5.02
C LEU A 58 -2.22 -6.67 5.16
N ASP A 59 -1.23 -7.56 5.11
CA ASP A 59 -1.40 -9.01 5.30
C ASP A 59 -1.79 -9.35 6.74
N ALA A 60 -1.17 -8.69 7.73
CA ALA A 60 -1.49 -8.88 9.14
C ALA A 60 -2.83 -8.24 9.55
N ASN A 61 -3.26 -7.19 8.84
CA ASN A 61 -4.42 -6.37 9.19
C ASN A 61 -5.53 -6.46 8.12
N THR A 62 -5.84 -7.68 7.65
CA THR A 62 -6.90 -7.89 6.64
C THR A 62 -8.30 -7.48 7.09
N LEU A 63 -8.52 -7.32 8.39
CA LEU A 63 -9.76 -6.86 9.01
C LEU A 63 -9.73 -5.40 9.49
N ALA A 64 -8.66 -4.64 9.19
CA ALA A 64 -8.59 -3.24 9.54
C ALA A 64 -9.73 -2.42 8.91
N GLU A 65 -10.09 -1.34 9.59
CA GLU A 65 -11.10 -0.38 9.18
C GLU A 65 -10.56 0.57 8.08
N LYS A 66 -11.47 1.22 7.35
CA LYS A 66 -11.10 2.16 6.27
C LYS A 66 -10.14 3.25 6.75
N ASP A 67 -10.40 3.83 7.92
CA ASP A 67 -9.59 4.90 8.50
C ASP A 67 -8.15 4.46 8.79
N GLU A 68 -7.95 3.19 9.17
CA GLU A 68 -6.61 2.63 9.41
C GLU A 68 -5.83 2.47 8.10
N PHE A 69 -6.48 2.01 7.03
CA PHE A 69 -5.88 1.96 5.69
C PHE A 69 -5.52 3.35 5.17
N GLU A 70 -6.41 4.33 5.35
CA GLU A 70 -6.14 5.71 4.92
C GLU A 70 -5.02 6.37 5.72
N HIS A 71 -4.95 6.12 7.03
CA HIS A 71 -3.87 6.62 7.87
C HIS A 71 -2.52 6.04 7.48
N LYS A 72 -2.45 4.73 7.16
CA LYS A 72 -1.21 4.09 6.71
C LYS A 72 -0.73 4.58 5.33
N ARG A 73 -1.65 5.11 4.52
CA ARG A 73 -1.34 5.71 3.20
C ARG A 73 -0.75 7.13 3.29
N LYS A 74 -1.05 7.88 4.36
CA LYS A 74 -0.52 9.23 4.58
C LYS A 74 0.93 9.19 5.07
#